data_AF-A0AAU5FSG9-F1
#
_entry.id   AF-A0AAU5FSG9-F1
#
_cell.length_a   1.000
_cell.length_b   1.000
_cell.length_c   1.000
_cell.angle_alpha   90.00
_cell.angle_beta   90.00
_cell.angle_gamma   90.00
#
_symmetry.space_group_name_H-M   'P 1'
#
loop_
_entity.id
_entity.type
_entity.pdbx_description
1 polymer ?
#
loop_
_entity_poly.entity_id
_entity_poly.type
_entity_poly.pdbx_seq_one_letter_code
_entity_poly.pdbx_strand_id
1 'polypeptide(L)' 'MRFTIVWEQAATDGMKRLRQRDGDAVKPFIRAINGLATNPEPPESSKLGVRAYGACGSANIGRRTRSTATGSRSI' A
#
# COMPACT_ATOMS: atom_id res chain seq x y z
N MET A 1 5.65 25.11 -7.33
CA MET A 1 6.67 24.09 -7.71
C MET A 1 5.97 23.00 -8.50
N ARG A 2 6.62 22.41 -9.51
CA ARG A 2 6.06 21.34 -10.34
C ARG A 2 7.11 20.23 -10.45
N PHE A 3 6.70 19.00 -10.21
CA PHE A 3 7.55 17.81 -10.22
C PHE A 3 7.32 17.02 -11.52
N THR A 4 8.38 16.35 -11.97
CA THR A 4 8.31 15.48 -13.14
C THR A 4 8.03 14.06 -12.69
N ILE A 5 6.98 13.45 -13.25
CA ILE A 5 6.69 12.03 -13.03
C ILE A 5 7.46 11.23 -14.06
N VAL A 6 8.35 10.38 -13.60
CA VAL A 6 9.12 9.47 -14.44
C VAL A 6 8.39 8.13 -14.47
N TRP A 7 7.97 7.73 -15.67
CA TRP A 7 7.37 6.43 -15.90
C TRP A 7 8.44 5.41 -16.27
N GLU A 8 8.48 4.32 -15.51
CA GLU A 8 9.30 3.16 -15.85
C GLU A 8 8.60 2.33 -16.95
N GLN A 9 9.37 1.53 -17.69
CA GLN A 9 8.87 0.80 -18.85
C GLN A 9 7.76 -0.19 -18.48
N ALA A 10 7.94 -0.97 -17.41
CA ALA A 10 6.93 -1.91 -16.94
C ALA A 10 5.66 -1.19 -16.45
N ALA A 11 5.79 -0.01 -15.83
CA ALA A 11 4.65 0.80 -15.43
C ALA A 11 3.85 1.30 -16.66
N THR A 12 4.55 1.71 -17.71
CA THR A 12 3.93 2.15 -18.97
C THR A 12 3.17 1.01 -19.65
N ASP A 13 3.74 -0.20 -19.67
CA ASP A 13 3.08 -1.36 -20.26
C ASP A 13 1.91 -1.87 -19.42
N GLY A 14 2.04 -1.82 -18.09
CA GLY A 14 0.92 -2.06 -17.17
C GLY A 14 -0.25 -1.11 -17.43
N MET A 15 0.04 0.18 -17.64
CA MET A 15 -0.97 1.19 -17.96
C MET A 15 -1.65 0.94 -19.31
N LYS A 16 -0.92 0.52 -20.35
CA LYS A 16 -1.51 0.13 -21.64
C LYS A 16 -2.50 -1.03 -21.47
N ARG A 17 -2.13 -2.06 -20.69
CA ARG A 17 -2.99 -3.22 -20.40
C ARG A 17 -4.23 -2.83 -19.60
N LEU A 18 -4.07 -2.00 -18.57
CA LEU A 18 -5.19 -1.45 -17.79
C LEU A 18 -6.16 -0.67 -18.68
N ARG A 19 -5.64 0.20 -19.56
CA ARG A 19 -6.46 0.96 -20.50
C ARG A 19 -7.20 0.06 -21.51
N GLN A 20 -6.57 -1.01 -21.98
CA GLN A 20 -7.23 -1.97 -22.87
C GLN A 20 -8.36 -2.74 -22.17
N ARG A 21 -8.19 -3.08 -20.88
CA ARG A 21 -9.18 -3.84 -20.12
C ARG A 21 -10.35 -2.98 -19.62
N ASP A 22 -10.04 -1.82 -19.04
CA ASP A 22 -10.98 -1.02 -18.27
C ASP A 22 -11.38 0.28 -19.00
N GLY A 23 -10.76 0.57 -20.14
CA GLY A 23 -11.08 1.71 -21.01
C GLY A 23 -11.00 3.05 -20.27
N ASP A 24 -12.13 3.74 -20.22
CA ASP A 24 -12.26 5.06 -19.62
C ASP A 24 -12.27 5.06 -18.08
N ALA A 25 -12.46 3.90 -17.44
CA ALA A 25 -12.41 3.77 -15.99
C ALA A 25 -10.99 4.01 -15.42
N VAL A 26 -9.97 4.05 -16.27
CA VAL A 26 -8.58 4.37 -15.91
C VAL A 26 -8.33 5.88 -15.77
N LYS A 27 -9.22 6.74 -16.28
CA LYS A 27 -9.12 8.21 -16.19
C LYS A 27 -8.89 8.75 -14.77
N PRO A 28 -9.64 8.34 -13.72
CA PRO A 28 -9.39 8.81 -12.36
C PRO A 28 -7.99 8.46 -11.85
N PHE A 29 -7.47 7.28 -12.21
CA PHE A 29 -6.12 6.86 -11.84
C PHE A 29 -5.04 7.73 -12.48
N ILE A 30 -5.16 8.01 -13.79
CA ILE A 30 -4.24 8.92 -14.50
C ILE A 30 -4.31 10.33 -13.92
N ARG A 31 -5.51 10.81 -13.56
CA ARG A 31 -5.69 12.12 -12.91
C ARG A 31 -4.99 12.17 -11.55
N ALA A 32 -5.13 11.13 -10.73
CA ALA A 32 -4.46 11.04 -9.43
C ALA A 32 -2.93 11.11 -9.60
N ILE A 33 -2.37 10.35 -10.55
CA ILE A 33 -0.93 10.38 -10.84
C ILE A 33 -0.50 11.77 -11.29
N ASN A 34 -1.19 12.39 -12.25
CA ASN A 34 -0.88 13.75 -12.67
C ASN A 34 -1.00 14.78 -11.54
N GLY A 35 -1.86 14.53 -10.54
CA GLY A 35 -1.94 15.31 -9.31
C GLY A 35 -0.62 15.31 -8.52
N LEU A 36 0.11 14.18 -8.52
CA LEU A 36 1.41 14.05 -7.85
C LEU A 36 2.48 14.98 -8.42
N ALA A 37 2.37 15.35 -9.70
CA ALA A 37 3.26 16.35 -10.31
C ALA A 37 3.11 17.74 -9.67
N THR A 38 1.98 17.99 -9.00
CA THR A 38 1.66 19.28 -8.38
C THR A 38 1.82 19.21 -6.87
N ASN A 39 1.41 18.08 -6.26
CA ASN A 39 1.59 17.80 -4.84
C ASN A 39 2.12 16.37 -4.67
N PRO A 40 3.44 16.17 -4.46
CA PRO A 40 4.06 14.86 -4.43
C PRO A 40 3.72 14.05 -3.17
N GLU A 41 3.35 14.73 -2.07
CA GLU A 41 2.89 14.10 -0.82
C GLU A 41 1.47 14.59 -0.49
N PRO A 42 0.45 14.13 -1.22
CA PRO A 42 -0.93 14.39 -0.81
C PRO A 42 -1.20 13.67 0.52
N PRO A 43 -2.04 14.24 1.40
CA PRO A 43 -2.31 13.69 2.74
C PRO A 43 -2.95 12.29 2.70
N GLU A 44 -3.59 11.93 1.58
CA GLU A 44 -4.15 10.60 1.34
C GLU A 44 -3.11 9.56 0.89
N SER A 45 -1.87 9.99 0.57
CA SER A 45 -0.78 9.10 0.18
C SER A 45 -0.23 8.37 1.40
N SER A 46 -0.38 7.05 1.43
CA SER A 46 0.31 6.21 2.40
C SER A 46 1.77 6.08 2.01
N LYS A 47 2.69 6.57 2.85
CA LYS A 47 4.12 6.34 2.67
C LYS A 47 4.37 4.83 2.65
N LEU A 48 4.74 4.29 1.49
CA LEU A 48 5.32 2.95 1.37
C LEU A 48 6.71 3.01 2.02
N GLY A 49 6.73 2.93 3.35
CA GLY A 49 7.94 2.97 4.16
C GLY A 49 8.90 1.86 3.77
N VAL A 50 10.18 2.20 3.76
CA VAL A 50 11.37 1.35 3.54
C VAL A 50 11.32 0.08 4.40
N ARG A 51 10.58 -0.94 3.97
CA ARG A 51 10.56 -2.29 4.58
C ARG A 51 10.79 -3.40 3.56
N ALA A 52 11.30 -3.06 2.37
CA ALA A 52 11.60 -4.04 1.31
C ALA A 52 13.11 -4.36 1.16
N TYR A 53 13.99 -3.74 1.94
CA TYR A 53 15.41 -4.12 2.02
C TYR A 53 15.80 -4.27 3.49
N GLY A 54 15.78 -5.50 4.00
CA GLY A 54 16.29 -5.83 5.34
C GLY A 54 15.22 -6.11 6.39
N ALA A 55 14.57 -7.26 6.31
CA ALA A 55 13.86 -7.85 7.45
C ALA A 55 14.02 -9.37 7.45
N CYS A 56 15.27 -9.83 7.51
CA CYS A 56 15.56 -11.13 8.11
C CYS A 56 15.87 -10.84 9.58
N GLY A 57 14.94 -11.12 10.49
CA GLY A 57 15.17 -10.93 11.93
C GLY A 57 13.92 -10.63 12.74
N SER A 58 13.41 -11.67 13.41
CA SER A 58 12.61 -11.61 14.65
C SER A 58 11.19 -11.08 14.54
N ALA A 59 10.31 -11.94 14.02
CA ALA A 59 8.89 -11.92 14.38
C ALA A 59 8.71 -12.33 15.86
N ASN A 60 8.78 -11.37 16.78
CA ASN A 60 8.26 -11.57 18.14
C ASN A 60 6.73 -11.37 18.09
N ILE A 61 6.02 -12.42 17.67
CA ILE A 61 4.57 -12.49 17.72
C ILE A 61 4.16 -12.62 19.18
N GLY A 62 3.56 -11.54 19.70
CA GLY A 62 3.00 -11.46 21.04
C GLY A 62 2.09 -12.64 21.35
N ARG A 63 2.47 -13.42 22.36
CA ARG A 63 1.68 -14.53 22.89
C ARG A 63 0.47 -13.98 23.64
N ARG A 64 -0.61 -13.84 22.87
CA ARG A 64 -2.03 -13.82 23.24
C ARG A 64 -2.30 -14.40 24.64
N THR A 65 -2.58 -13.54 25.62
CA THR A 65 -3.22 -13.92 26.89
C THR A 65 -4.67 -14.27 26.60
N ARG A 66 -4.97 -15.56 26.44
CA ARG A 66 -6.35 -16.05 26.41
C ARG A 66 -6.74 -16.48 27.82
N SER A 67 -7.55 -15.62 28.43
CA SER A 67 -8.43 -15.91 29.55
C SER A 67 -9.22 -17.21 29.31
N THR A 68 -9.11 -18.15 30.24
CA THR A 68 -10.10 -19.21 30.46
C THR A 68 -10.49 -19.19 31.92
N ALA A 69 -11.50 -18.40 32.24
CA ALA A 69 -12.31 -18.60 33.44
C ALA A 69 -13.30 -19.73 33.15
N THR A 70 -13.11 -20.88 33.80
CA THR A 70 -14.17 -21.88 34.01
C THR A 70 -13.97 -22.42 35.42
N GLY A 71 -14.95 -22.17 36.29
CA GLY A 71 -14.87 -22.43 37.72
C GLY A 71 -15.20 -23.84 38.18
N SER A 72 -15.42 -23.92 39.49
CA SER A 72 -16.13 -24.95 40.28
C SER A 72 -15.33 -26.12 40.87
N ARG A 73 -15.18 -26.01 42.21
CA ARG A 73 -15.76 -26.88 43.25
C ARG A 73 -14.85 -27.95 43.91
N SER A 74 -14.70 -27.75 45.23
CA SER A 74 -14.57 -28.69 46.36
C SER A 74 -13.94 -30.08 46.15
N ILE A 75 -12.97 -30.42 47.01
CA ILE A 75 -13.09 -31.25 48.23
C ILE A 75 -11.95 -30.85 49.18
#